data_AF-A0A1A2RWN5-F1
#
_entry.id   AF-A0A1A2RWN5-F1
#
_cell.length_a   1.000
_cell.length_b   1.000
_cell.length_c   1.000
_cell.angle_alpha   90.00
_cell.angle_beta   90.00
_cell.angle_gamma   90.00
#
_symmetry.space_group_name_H-M   'P 1'
#
loop_
_entity.id
_entity.type
_entity.pdbx_description
1 polymer ?
#
loop_
_entity_poly.entity_id
_entity_poly.type
_entity_poly.pdbx_seq_one_letter_code
_entity_poly.pdbx_strand_id
1 'polypeptide(L)'
;MVRTTRDDALESSEQLHAMAQAVLAGQRAEQARQAAEVARRLAADSVQAAAESLASSAESQDRTAQAFEEAADRGGRRGAFLRAHAAEHRRFAEEDRRMAQELRQNGRNWLAMQARLDRRVSES
;
A
#
# COMPACT_ATOMS: atom_id res chain seq x y z
N MET A 1 68.10 3.52 -4.13
CA MET A 1 66.75 4.11 -4.23
C MET A 1 65.99 3.43 -5.36
N VAL A 2 65.32 2.30 -5.11
CA VAL A 2 64.38 1.65 -6.07
C VAL A 2 63.32 0.93 -5.23
N ARG A 3 62.43 1.69 -4.58
CA ARG A 3 61.28 1.14 -3.85
C ARG A 3 59.97 1.86 -4.18
N THR A 4 60.04 3.04 -4.77
CA THR A 4 58.89 3.94 -4.98
C THR A 4 57.93 3.46 -6.09
N THR A 5 58.44 2.98 -7.23
CA THR A 5 57.59 2.66 -8.39
C THR A 5 56.67 1.45 -8.22
N ARG A 6 56.99 0.54 -7.30
CA ARG A 6 56.19 -0.66 -7.02
C ARG A 6 55.08 -0.38 -6.01
N ASP A 7 55.33 0.50 -5.04
CA ASP A 7 54.30 0.99 -4.10
C ASP A 7 53.29 1.87 -4.83
N ASP A 8 53.73 2.80 -5.68
CA ASP A 8 52.83 3.69 -6.44
C ASP A 8 51.86 2.90 -7.37
N ALA A 9 52.33 1.78 -7.95
CA ALA A 9 51.51 0.92 -8.80
C ALA A 9 50.49 0.08 -8.01
N LEU A 10 50.82 -0.33 -6.78
CA LEU A 10 49.90 -1.05 -5.90
C LEU A 10 48.82 -0.11 -5.35
N GLU A 11 49.18 1.10 -4.92
CA GLU A 11 48.22 2.12 -4.50
C GLU A 11 47.26 2.52 -5.62
N SER A 12 47.77 2.67 -6.86
CA SER A 12 46.95 2.94 -8.04
C SER A 12 45.97 1.80 -8.36
N SER A 13 46.39 0.54 -8.21
CA SER A 13 45.53 -0.64 -8.39
C SER A 13 44.44 -0.74 -7.32
N GLU A 14 44.76 -0.44 -6.06
CA GLU A 14 43.79 -0.42 -4.96
C GLU A 14 42.77 0.71 -5.11
N GLN A 15 43.21 1.90 -5.55
CA GLN A 15 42.32 3.02 -5.84
C GLN A 15 41.36 2.70 -6.99
N LEU A 16 41.85 2.08 -8.08
CA LEU A 16 40.99 1.64 -9.18
C LEU A 16 39.99 0.57 -8.74
N HIS A 17 40.41 -0.37 -7.87
CA HIS A 17 39.50 -1.36 -7.31
C HIS A 17 38.42 -0.70 -6.42
N ALA A 18 38.81 0.22 -5.54
CA ALA A 18 37.89 0.96 -4.68
C ALA A 18 36.89 1.78 -5.51
N MET A 19 37.33 2.45 -6.57
CA MET A 19 36.45 3.18 -7.50
C MET A 19 35.48 2.24 -8.21
N ALA A 20 35.93 1.09 -8.70
CA ALA A 20 35.06 0.10 -9.33
C ALA A 20 33.99 -0.42 -8.35
N GLN A 21 34.37 -0.71 -7.10
CA GLN A 21 33.43 -1.10 -6.05
C GLN A 21 32.42 0.01 -5.73
N ALA A 22 32.87 1.26 -5.66
CA ALA A 22 32.00 2.41 -5.41
C ALA A 22 30.97 2.59 -6.54
N VAL A 23 31.36 2.43 -7.80
CA VAL A 23 30.44 2.49 -8.95
C VAL A 23 29.41 1.37 -8.88
N LEU A 24 29.84 0.13 -8.61
CA LEU A 24 28.92 -1.01 -8.46
C LEU A 24 27.95 -0.82 -7.29
N ALA A 25 28.44 -0.30 -6.16
CA ALA A 25 27.61 0.03 -5.01
C ALA A 25 26.58 1.11 -5.36
N GLY A 26 26.98 2.15 -6.10
CA GLY A 26 26.07 3.20 -6.59
C GLY A 26 24.98 2.65 -7.51
N GLN A 27 25.33 1.78 -8.45
CA GLN A 27 24.36 1.13 -9.34
C GLN A 27 23.35 0.27 -8.57
N ARG A 28 23.82 -0.51 -7.59
CA ARG A 28 22.95 -1.32 -6.72
C ARG A 28 22.03 -0.45 -5.87
N ALA A 29 22.54 0.66 -5.33
CA ALA A 29 21.74 1.61 -4.56
C ALA A 29 20.62 2.23 -5.41
N GLU A 30 20.92 2.61 -6.66
CA GLU A 30 19.92 3.16 -7.57
C GLU A 30 18.86 2.13 -7.95
N GLN A 31 19.26 0.89 -8.28
CA GLN A 31 18.31 -0.20 -8.53
C GLN A 31 17.41 -0.46 -7.33
N ALA A 32 17.96 -0.45 -6.11
CA ALA A 32 17.19 -0.62 -4.89
C ALA A 32 16.19 0.52 -4.67
N ARG A 33 16.57 1.77 -4.96
CA ARG A 33 15.67 2.93 -4.88
C ARG A 33 14.49 2.80 -5.85
N GLN A 34 14.77 2.45 -7.11
CA GLN A 34 13.74 2.24 -8.13
C GLN A 34 12.78 1.09 -7.76
N ALA A 35 13.32 -0.05 -7.31
CA ALA A 35 12.52 -1.17 -6.86
C ALA A 35 11.63 -0.80 -5.67
N ALA A 36 12.18 -0.05 -4.70
CA ALA A 36 11.41 0.45 -3.56
C ALA A 36 10.29 1.39 -4.00
N GLU A 37 10.53 2.27 -4.98
CA GLU A 37 9.49 3.16 -5.52
C GLU A 37 8.35 2.38 -6.19
N VAL A 38 8.66 1.39 -7.01
CA VAL A 38 7.65 0.51 -7.63
C VAL A 38 6.84 -0.21 -6.55
N ALA A 39 7.51 -0.80 -5.56
CA ALA A 39 6.83 -1.48 -4.46
C ALA A 39 5.90 -0.54 -3.68
N ARG A 40 6.32 0.72 -3.46
CA ARG A 40 5.48 1.73 -2.80
C ARG A 40 4.22 2.05 -3.60
N ARG A 41 4.34 2.25 -4.92
CA ARG A 41 3.18 2.51 -5.80
C ARG A 41 2.20 1.35 -5.78
N LEU A 42 2.70 0.12 -5.94
CA LEU A 42 1.87 -1.08 -5.89
C LEU A 42 1.14 -1.26 -4.56
N ALA A 43 1.81 -0.95 -3.44
CA ALA A 43 1.18 -0.98 -2.12
C ALA A 43 0.07 0.07 -2.00
N ALA A 44 0.29 1.29 -2.49
CA ALA A 44 -0.72 2.34 -2.49
C ALA A 44 -1.94 1.97 -3.33
N ASP A 45 -1.72 1.46 -4.55
CA ASP A 45 -2.77 1.01 -5.46
C ASP A 45 -3.56 -0.15 -4.85
N SER A 46 -2.89 -1.08 -4.18
CA SER A 46 -3.54 -2.22 -3.51
C SER A 46 -4.43 -1.78 -2.34
N VAL A 47 -3.99 -0.81 -1.54
CA VAL A 47 -4.81 -0.25 -0.45
C VAL A 47 -6.04 0.47 -1.00
N GLN A 48 -5.88 1.22 -2.09
CA GLN A 48 -6.98 1.90 -2.77
C GLN A 48 -8.00 0.89 -3.33
N ALA A 49 -7.53 -0.14 -4.03
CA ALA A 49 -8.38 -1.19 -4.58
C ALA A 49 -9.15 -1.95 -3.49
N ALA A 50 -8.51 -2.24 -2.35
CA ALA A 50 -9.17 -2.86 -1.21
C ALA A 50 -10.29 -1.98 -0.65
N ALA A 51 -10.06 -0.66 -0.53
CA ALA A 51 -11.08 0.27 -0.08
C ALA A 51 -12.26 0.40 -1.06
N GLU A 52 -12.00 0.34 -2.37
CA GLU A 52 -13.04 0.33 -3.40
C GLU A 52 -13.86 -0.96 -3.40
N SER A 53 -13.21 -2.10 -3.18
CA SER A 53 -13.87 -3.39 -3.03
C SER A 53 -14.83 -3.40 -1.84
N LEU A 54 -14.42 -2.87 -0.69
CA LEU A 54 -15.30 -2.72 0.48
C LEU A 54 -16.45 -1.76 0.23
N ALA A 55 -16.22 -0.64 -0.47
CA ALA A 55 -17.30 0.27 -0.83
C ALA A 55 -18.34 -0.43 -1.74
N SER A 56 -17.88 -1.23 -2.69
CA SER A 56 -18.74 -2.02 -3.58
C SER A 56 -19.48 -3.13 -2.83
N SER A 57 -18.83 -3.75 -1.85
CA SER A 57 -19.46 -4.69 -0.92
C SER A 57 -20.59 -4.03 -0.15
N ALA A 58 -20.37 -2.85 0.44
CA ALA A 58 -21.40 -2.12 1.16
C ALA A 58 -22.64 -1.82 0.31
N GLU A 59 -22.45 -1.37 -0.93
CA GLU A 59 -23.56 -1.15 -1.87
C GLU A 59 -24.33 -2.46 -2.18
N SER A 60 -23.61 -3.57 -2.30
CA SER A 60 -24.22 -4.89 -2.50
C SER A 60 -25.03 -5.33 -1.27
N GLN A 61 -24.50 -5.08 -0.07
CA GLN A 61 -25.19 -5.35 1.19
C GLN A 61 -26.47 -4.50 1.31
N ASP A 62 -26.42 -3.21 0.97
CA ASP A 62 -27.62 -2.35 0.95
C ASP A 62 -28.69 -2.86 0.00
N ARG A 63 -28.32 -3.25 -1.23
CA ARG A 63 -29.26 -3.82 -2.21
C ARG A 63 -29.88 -5.12 -1.69
N THR A 64 -29.08 -5.94 -1.02
CA THR A 64 -29.56 -7.19 -0.43
C THR A 64 -30.53 -6.91 0.72
N ALA A 65 -30.22 -5.96 1.60
CA ALA A 65 -31.11 -5.51 2.66
C ALA A 65 -32.45 -5.02 2.10
N GLN A 66 -32.41 -4.18 1.07
CA GLN A 66 -33.60 -3.67 0.40
C GLN A 66 -34.46 -4.78 -0.21
N ALA A 67 -33.84 -5.78 -0.83
CA ALA A 67 -34.58 -6.94 -1.35
C ALA A 67 -35.29 -7.74 -0.23
N PHE A 68 -34.67 -7.86 0.95
CA PHE A 68 -35.30 -8.47 2.12
C PHE A 68 -36.44 -7.61 2.69
N GLU A 69 -36.29 -6.29 2.74
CA GLU A 69 -37.34 -5.35 3.14
C GLU A 69 -38.57 -5.48 2.21
N GLU A 70 -38.35 -5.41 0.90
CA GLU A 70 -39.40 -5.58 -0.10
C GLU A 70 -40.09 -6.94 -0.01
N ALA A 71 -39.33 -8.01 0.24
CA ALA A 71 -39.89 -9.34 0.45
C ALA A 71 -40.70 -9.42 1.75
N ALA A 72 -40.26 -8.72 2.81
CA ALA A 72 -40.97 -8.66 4.08
C ALA A 72 -42.31 -7.93 3.97
N ASP A 73 -42.37 -6.90 3.13
CA ASP A 73 -43.59 -6.13 2.88
C ASP A 73 -44.63 -6.93 2.07
N ARG A 74 -44.15 -7.85 1.22
CA ARG A 74 -45.00 -8.78 0.46
C ARG A 74 -45.36 -10.05 1.24
N GLY A 75 -44.53 -10.46 2.21
CA GLY A 75 -44.56 -11.77 2.83
C GLY A 75 -45.14 -11.79 4.24
N GLY A 76 -46.42 -12.17 4.38
CA GLY A 76 -47.19 -12.22 5.63
C GLY A 76 -46.46 -12.72 6.90
N ARG A 77 -46.66 -13.98 7.32
CA ARG A 77 -46.15 -14.47 8.64
C ARG A 77 -44.61 -14.49 8.78
N ARG A 78 -43.84 -14.29 7.70
CA ARG A 78 -42.36 -14.31 7.72
C ARG A 78 -41.72 -12.91 7.69
N GLY A 79 -42.50 -11.83 7.63
CA GLY A 79 -41.97 -10.47 7.49
C GLY A 79 -41.00 -10.05 8.61
N ALA A 80 -41.25 -10.48 9.85
CA ALA A 80 -40.33 -10.19 10.96
C ALA A 80 -38.94 -10.82 10.78
N PHE A 81 -38.89 -12.07 10.29
CA PHE A 81 -37.64 -12.77 10.00
C PHE A 81 -36.87 -12.13 8.85
N LEU A 82 -37.57 -11.73 7.78
CA LEU A 82 -36.96 -11.07 6.64
C LEU A 82 -36.42 -9.67 7.00
N ARG A 83 -37.15 -8.91 7.83
CA ARG A 83 -36.66 -7.63 8.37
C ARG A 83 -35.41 -7.79 9.24
N ALA A 84 -35.30 -8.88 9.99
CA ALA A 84 -34.09 -9.16 10.76
C ALA A 84 -32.87 -9.38 9.84
N HIS A 85 -33.03 -10.12 8.74
CA HIS A 85 -31.97 -10.27 7.74
C HIS A 85 -31.61 -8.94 7.05
N ALA A 86 -32.60 -8.12 6.71
CA ALA A 86 -32.32 -6.80 6.16
C ALA A 86 -31.45 -5.96 7.11
N ALA A 87 -31.79 -5.93 8.40
CA ALA A 87 -31.02 -5.20 9.41
C ALA A 87 -29.58 -5.72 9.55
N GLU A 88 -29.37 -7.03 9.45
CA GLU A 88 -28.03 -7.63 9.45
C GLU A 88 -27.20 -7.18 8.24
N HIS A 89 -27.78 -7.20 7.04
CA HIS A 89 -27.12 -6.70 5.83
C HIS A 89 -26.82 -5.20 5.92
N ARG A 90 -27.70 -4.38 6.49
CA ARG A 90 -27.41 -2.95 6.75
C ARG A 90 -26.21 -2.77 7.67
N ARG A 91 -26.12 -3.58 8.73
CA ARG A 91 -24.97 -3.56 9.65
C ARG A 91 -23.68 -3.93 8.91
N PHE A 92 -23.68 -4.97 8.07
CA PHE A 92 -22.50 -5.31 7.27
C PHE A 92 -22.12 -4.18 6.30
N ALA A 93 -23.10 -3.50 5.68
CA ALA A 93 -22.82 -2.35 4.84
C ALA A 93 -22.12 -1.21 5.61
N GLU A 94 -22.55 -0.94 6.85
CA GLU A 94 -21.91 0.05 7.72
C GLU A 94 -20.48 -0.36 8.10
N GLU A 95 -20.27 -1.62 8.46
CA GLU A 95 -18.95 -2.18 8.77
C GLU A 95 -18.00 -2.06 7.55
N ASP A 96 -18.48 -2.42 6.35
CA ASP A 96 -17.73 -2.30 5.10
C ASP A 96 -17.34 -0.85 4.78
N ARG A 97 -18.29 0.10 4.90
CA ARG A 97 -18.01 1.53 4.70
C ARG A 97 -16.97 2.04 5.70
N ARG A 98 -17.08 1.62 6.96
CA ARG A 98 -16.12 2.00 8.00
C ARG A 98 -14.73 1.47 7.67
N MET A 99 -14.60 0.19 7.33
CA MET A 99 -13.31 -0.41 6.95
C MET A 99 -12.71 0.28 5.71
N ALA A 100 -13.52 0.61 4.71
CA ALA A 100 -13.08 1.35 3.53
C ALA A 100 -12.52 2.74 3.90
N GLN A 101 -13.18 3.45 4.83
CA GLN A 101 -12.71 4.75 5.33
C GLN A 101 -11.39 4.62 6.10
N GLU A 102 -11.28 3.62 6.97
CA GLU A 102 -10.07 3.33 7.74
C GLU A 102 -8.89 3.01 6.82
N LEU A 103 -9.08 2.16 5.79
CA LEU A 103 -8.05 1.87 4.79
C LEU A 103 -7.58 3.12 4.05
N ARG A 104 -8.51 3.96 3.57
CA ARG A 104 -8.15 5.22 2.90
C ARG A 104 -7.37 6.14 3.82
N GLN A 105 -7.76 6.24 5.09
CA GLN A 105 -7.05 7.08 6.06
C GLN A 105 -5.65 6.55 6.35
N ASN A 106 -5.51 5.24 6.55
CA ASN A 106 -4.22 4.59 6.78
C ASN A 106 -3.30 4.73 5.57
N GLY A 107 -3.82 4.54 4.36
CA GLY A 107 -3.08 4.77 3.11
C GLY A 107 -2.58 6.20 2.98
N ARG A 108 -3.43 7.21 3.23
CA ARG A 108 -3.02 8.63 3.24
C ARG A 108 -1.94 8.92 4.29
N ASN A 109 -2.12 8.40 5.51
CA ASN A 109 -1.16 8.59 6.61
C ASN A 109 0.20 7.99 6.27
N TRP A 110 0.20 6.79 5.69
CA TRP A 110 1.42 6.11 5.26
C TRP A 110 2.13 6.89 4.14
N LEU A 111 1.42 7.34 3.11
CA LEU A 111 1.99 8.17 2.04
C LEU A 111 2.58 9.49 2.58
N ALA A 112 1.88 10.15 3.51
CA ALA A 112 2.38 11.37 4.15
C ALA A 112 3.64 11.10 5.00
N MET A 113 3.71 9.96 5.69
CA MET A 113 4.89 9.55 6.43
C MET A 113 6.07 9.29 5.49
N GLN A 114 5.86 8.60 4.37
CA GLN A 114 6.89 8.34 3.36
C GLN A 114 7.44 9.65 2.78
N ALA A 115 6.58 10.58 2.37
CA ALA A 115 7.02 11.88 1.83
C ALA A 115 7.89 12.69 2.81
N ARG A 116 7.65 12.55 4.13
CA ARG A 116 8.50 13.17 5.17
C ARG A 116 9.87 12.49 5.28
N LEU A 117 9.92 11.17 5.13
CA LEU A 117 11.18 10.42 5.14
C LEU A 117 12.02 10.75 3.90
N ASP A 118 11.40 10.75 2.72
CA ASP A 118 12.09 11.07 1.45
C ASP A 118 12.68 12.48 1.47
N ARG A 119 11.97 13.45 2.06
CA ARG A 119 12.48 14.82 2.25
C ARG A 119 13.73 14.84 3.14
N ARG A 120 13.69 14.16 4.29
CA ARG A 120 14.85 14.09 5.20
C ARG A 120 16.06 13.46 4.54
N VAL A 121 15.86 12.41 3.76
CA VAL A 121 16.94 11.73 3.02
C VAL A 121 17.50 12.60 1.89
N SER A 122 16.69 13.48 1.30
CA SER A 122 17.13 14.42 0.26
C SER A 122 17.87 15.65 0.81
N GLU A 123 17.66 15.98 2.08
CA GLU A 123 18.30 17.10 2.79
C GLU A 123 19.60 16.69 3.53
N SER A 124 19.90 15.39 3.60
CA SER A 124 21.08 14.81 4.27
C SER A 124 22.16 14.42 3.26
#